data_AF-A0A800JAC0-F1
#
_entry.id   AF-A0A800JAC0-F1
#
_cell.length_a   1.000
_cell.length_b   1.000
_cell.length_c   1.000
_cell.angle_alpha   90.00
_cell.angle_beta   90.00
_cell.angle_gamma   90.00
#
_symmetry.space_group_name_H-M   'P 1'
#
loop_
_entity.id
_entity.type
_entity.pdbx_description
1 polymer ?
#
loop_
_entity_poly.entity_id
_entity_poly.type
_entity_poly.pdbx_seq_one_letter_code
_entity_poly.pdbx_strand_id
1 'polypeptide(L)'
;MATTSSDDSNTIISGSIFHGILWGLMAGFGFAVLTIINRGHVRKHSALLITCWQNGFAALVILPWSLSESWILSGKELGLLFLLGVVCTVGGHTLLINGLRHVRAQVASLLIAGLEPVFAILFALFLLGEVPSLQTLLGGVLIISTTVFIIPEQAVSK
;
A
#
# COMPACT_ATOMS: atom_id res chain seq x y z
N MET A 1 2.21 -10.18 44.58
CA MET A 1 2.73 -10.41 43.21
C MET A 1 1.61 -10.14 42.22
N ALA A 2 1.37 -8.87 41.86
CA ALA A 2 0.47 -8.41 40.78
C ALA A 2 0.37 -6.86 40.79
N THR A 3 1.25 -6.15 40.08
CA THR A 3 1.05 -4.73 39.69
C THR A 3 2.00 -4.37 38.53
N THR A 4 1.70 -4.81 37.30
CA THR A 4 2.46 -4.38 36.09
C THR A 4 1.58 -4.09 34.87
N SER A 5 0.25 -4.07 34.98
CA SER A 5 -0.64 -3.91 33.82
C SER A 5 -1.11 -2.48 33.50
N SER A 6 -0.89 -1.51 34.39
CA SER A 6 -1.43 -0.15 34.23
C SER A 6 -0.47 0.86 33.61
N ASP A 7 0.85 0.63 33.67
CA ASP A 7 1.84 1.60 33.13
C ASP A 7 2.01 1.44 31.61
N ASP A 8 2.14 0.22 31.10
CA ASP A 8 2.31 -0.04 29.66
C ASP A 8 1.10 0.43 28.82
N SER A 9 -0.11 0.35 29.37
CA SER A 9 -1.33 0.76 28.66
C SER A 9 -1.35 2.26 28.36
N ASN A 10 -0.76 3.10 29.21
CA ASN A 10 -0.75 4.56 29.04
C ASN A 10 0.37 5.02 28.09
N THR A 11 1.49 4.30 28.04
CA THR A 11 2.61 4.56 27.11
C THR A 11 2.28 4.15 25.68
N ILE A 12 1.51 3.07 25.52
CA ILE A 12 1.02 2.56 24.22
C ILE A 12 0.06 3.60 23.58
N ILE A 13 -0.85 4.19 24.36
CA ILE A 13 -1.91 5.06 23.80
C ILE A 13 -1.49 6.52 23.57
N SER A 14 -0.53 7.07 24.32
CA SER A 14 -0.45 8.54 24.42
C SER A 14 0.39 9.26 23.36
N GLY A 15 1.38 8.59 22.74
CA GLY A 15 2.34 9.27 21.85
C GLY A 15 2.58 8.54 20.53
N SER A 16 3.19 7.36 20.58
CA SER A 16 3.64 6.62 19.39
C SER A 16 2.49 6.15 18.49
N ILE A 17 1.40 5.62 19.07
CA ILE A 17 0.23 5.20 18.30
C ILE A 17 -0.44 6.39 17.60
N PHE A 18 -0.63 7.50 18.31
CA PHE A 18 -1.22 8.69 17.72
C PHE A 18 -0.40 9.21 16.53
N HIS A 19 0.93 9.24 16.66
CA HIS A 19 1.81 9.59 15.56
C HIS A 19 1.70 8.59 14.39
N GLY A 20 1.63 7.29 14.67
CA GLY A 20 1.44 6.26 13.64
C GLY A 20 0.12 6.42 12.87
N ILE A 21 -0.98 6.67 13.58
CA ILE A 21 -2.29 6.94 12.98
C ILE A 21 -2.23 8.20 12.12
N LEU A 22 -1.59 9.26 12.62
CA LEU A 22 -1.44 10.52 11.88
C LEU A 22 -0.62 10.33 10.59
N TRP A 23 0.50 9.60 10.66
CA TRP A 23 1.30 9.25 9.49
C TRP A 23 0.50 8.41 8.48
N GLY A 24 -0.28 7.44 8.95
CA GLY A 24 -1.16 6.62 8.11
C GLY A 24 -2.25 7.43 7.41
N LEU A 25 -2.91 8.34 8.12
CA LEU A 25 -3.91 9.25 7.55
C LEU A 25 -3.31 10.18 6.50
N MET A 26 -2.15 10.77 6.80
CA MET A 26 -1.43 11.64 5.88
C MET A 26 -0.98 10.89 4.62
N ALA A 27 -0.50 9.66 4.77
CA ALA A 27 -0.14 8.80 3.64
C ALA A 27 -1.36 8.45 2.78
N GLY A 28 -2.49 8.06 3.40
CA GLY A 28 -3.73 7.77 2.70
C GLY A 28 -4.29 9.00 1.95
N PHE A 29 -4.26 10.17 2.59
CA PHE A 29 -4.65 11.42 1.96
C PHE A 29 -3.74 11.77 0.77
N GLY A 30 -2.42 11.66 0.94
CA GLY A 30 -1.44 11.88 -0.12
C GLY A 30 -1.66 10.93 -1.31
N PHE A 31 -1.92 9.65 -1.04
CA PHE A 31 -2.21 8.65 -2.07
C PHE A 31 -3.52 8.94 -2.81
N ALA A 32 -4.55 9.41 -2.11
CA ALA A 32 -5.81 9.83 -2.74
C ALA A 32 -5.61 11.02 -3.68
N VAL A 33 -4.88 12.05 -3.24
CA VAL A 33 -4.53 13.22 -4.07
C VAL A 33 -3.71 12.79 -5.29
N LEU A 34 -2.68 11.97 -5.09
CA LEU A 34 -1.84 11.42 -6.16
C LEU A 34 -2.68 10.65 -7.19
N THR A 35 -3.62 9.81 -6.73
CA THR A 35 -4.51 9.03 -7.60
C THR A 35 -5.40 9.94 -8.47
N ILE A 36 -5.92 11.02 -7.90
CA ILE A 36 -6.74 12.01 -8.64
C ILE A 36 -5.90 12.74 -9.70
N ILE A 37 -4.69 13.17 -9.34
CA ILE A 37 -3.76 13.82 -10.28
C ILE A 37 -3.36 12.86 -11.41
N ASN A 38 -2.97 11.62 -11.06
CA ASN A 38 -2.59 10.59 -12.01
C ASN A 38 -3.67 10.29 -13.04
N ARG A 39 -4.94 10.30 -12.62
CA ARG A 39 -6.09 10.15 -13.52
C ARG A 39 -6.15 11.27 -14.57
N GLY A 40 -5.81 12.50 -14.20
CA GLY A 40 -5.73 13.63 -15.13
C GLY A 40 -4.61 13.46 -16.15
N HIS A 41 -3.44 13.01 -15.70
CA HIS A 41 -2.24 12.88 -16.53
C HIS A 41 -2.23 11.64 -17.43
N VAL A 42 -2.77 10.50 -16.98
CA VAL A 42 -2.74 9.23 -17.74
C VAL A 42 -3.54 9.28 -19.04
N ARG A 43 -4.43 10.27 -19.20
CA ARG A 43 -5.15 10.49 -20.47
C ARG A 43 -4.28 11.08 -21.56
N LYS A 44 -3.20 11.78 -21.20
CA LYS A 44 -2.32 12.52 -22.12
C LYS A 44 -0.90 11.96 -22.18
N HIS A 45 -0.47 11.21 -21.16
CA HIS A 45 0.90 10.69 -21.05
C HIS A 45 0.90 9.19 -20.77
N SER A 46 1.97 8.50 -21.17
CA SER A 46 2.16 7.09 -20.88
C SER A 46 2.25 6.86 -19.36
N ALA A 47 1.55 5.84 -18.87
CA ALA A 47 1.54 5.47 -17.44
C ALA A 47 2.96 5.20 -16.92
N LEU A 48 3.82 4.57 -17.72
CA LEU A 48 5.19 4.24 -17.35
C LEU A 48 6.04 5.50 -17.12
N LEU A 49 5.86 6.54 -17.96
CA LEU A 49 6.59 7.80 -17.81
C LEU A 49 6.19 8.52 -16.51
N ILE A 50 4.89 8.52 -16.20
CA ILE A 50 4.36 9.11 -14.95
C ILE A 50 4.96 8.38 -13.74
N THR A 51 4.95 7.05 -13.74
CA THR A 51 5.53 6.23 -12.68
C THR A 51 7.02 6.50 -12.49
N CYS A 52 7.79 6.54 -13.57
CA CYS A 52 9.23 6.80 -13.52
C CYS A 52 9.54 8.19 -12.94
N TRP A 53 8.76 9.22 -13.31
CA TRP A 53 8.96 10.56 -12.78
C TRP A 53 8.65 10.64 -11.28
N GLN A 54 7.58 9.99 -10.83
CA GLN A 54 7.19 9.96 -9.41
C GLN A 54 8.22 9.25 -8.55
N ASN A 55 8.64 8.05 -8.98
CA ASN A 55 9.64 7.27 -8.25
C ASN A 55 11.03 7.93 -8.34
N GLY A 56 11.37 8.56 -9.47
CA GLY A 56 12.61 9.32 -9.61
C GLY A 56 12.66 10.56 -8.70
N PHE A 57 11.57 11.32 -8.62
CA PHE A 57 11.48 12.44 -7.69
C PHE A 57 11.56 11.98 -6.23
N ALA A 58 10.82 10.92 -5.88
CA ALA A 58 10.90 10.33 -4.53
C ALA A 58 12.32 9.86 -4.19
N ALA A 59 12.99 9.19 -5.14
CA ALA A 59 14.38 8.78 -4.97
C ALA A 59 15.31 9.98 -4.73
N LEU A 60 15.16 11.07 -5.49
CA LEU A 60 15.97 12.28 -5.34
C LEU A 60 15.78 12.94 -3.98
N VAL A 61 14.54 13.00 -3.48
CA VAL A 61 14.22 13.56 -2.15
C VAL A 61 14.81 12.72 -1.02
N ILE A 62 14.81 11.38 -1.17
CA ILE A 62 15.32 10.44 -0.15
C ILE A 62 16.84 10.31 -0.21
N LEU A 63 17.45 10.52 -1.39
CA LEU A 63 18.89 10.40 -1.64
C LEU A 63 19.78 11.11 -0.58
N PRO A 64 19.56 12.38 -0.20
CA PRO A 64 20.42 13.04 0.79
C PRO A 64 20.41 12.35 2.17
N TRP A 65 19.30 11.75 2.60
CA TRP A 65 19.22 10.96 3.82
C TRP A 65 19.84 9.56 3.66
N SER A 66 19.78 9.00 2.46
CA SER A 66 20.40 7.70 2.17
C SER A 66 21.92 7.76 2.24
N LEU A 67 22.54 8.90 1.91
CA LEU A 67 23.99 9.09 1.94
C LEU A 67 24.61 9.11 3.36
N SER A 68 23.81 9.40 4.39
CA SER A 68 24.30 9.37 5.78
C SER A 68 24.38 7.95 6.36
N GLU A 69 23.80 6.97 5.69
CA GLU A 69 23.75 5.58 6.15
C GLU A 69 24.78 4.71 5.42
N SER A 70 25.44 3.81 6.16
CA SER A 70 26.38 2.85 5.58
C SER A 70 25.66 1.56 5.17
N TRP A 71 25.36 1.43 3.88
CA TRP A 71 24.67 0.26 3.32
C TRP A 71 25.67 -0.89 3.09
N ILE A 72 25.49 -2.01 3.82
CA ILE A 72 26.20 -3.26 3.55
C ILE A 72 25.19 -4.20 2.90
N LEU A 73 25.21 -4.27 1.57
CA LEU A 73 24.27 -5.08 0.78
C LEU A 73 24.95 -6.33 0.25
N SER A 74 24.38 -7.49 0.55
CA SER A 74 24.73 -8.76 -0.07
C SER A 74 24.16 -8.87 -1.48
N GLY A 75 24.78 -9.68 -2.35
CA GLY A 75 24.31 -9.87 -3.73
C GLY A 75 22.86 -10.39 -3.82
N LYS A 76 22.42 -11.17 -2.83
CA LYS A 76 21.02 -11.62 -2.72
C LYS A 76 20.06 -10.46 -2.42
N GLU A 77 20.46 -9.56 -1.53
CA GLU A 77 19.65 -8.39 -1.14
C GLU A 77 19.50 -7.41 -2.30
N LEU A 78 20.58 -7.23 -3.08
CA LEU A 78 20.53 -6.43 -4.30
C LEU A 78 19.56 -7.03 -5.35
N GLY A 79 19.56 -8.35 -5.51
CA GLY A 79 18.61 -9.06 -6.38
C GLY A 79 17.16 -8.89 -5.94
N LEU A 80 16.88 -9.02 -4.64
CA LEU A 80 15.54 -8.80 -4.07
C LEU A 80 15.10 -7.33 -4.20
N LEU A 81 16.01 -6.39 -3.98
CA LEU A 81 15.73 -4.96 -4.13
C LEU A 81 15.41 -4.59 -5.58
N PHE A 82 16.14 -5.17 -6.54
CA PHE A 82 15.85 -5.00 -7.96
C PHE A 82 14.48 -5.58 -8.34
N LEU A 83 14.17 -6.78 -7.86
CA LEU A 83 12.86 -7.43 -8.09
C LEU A 83 11.73 -6.57 -7.52
N LEU A 84 11.87 -6.08 -6.29
CA LEU A 84 10.90 -5.20 -5.64
C LEU A 84 10.71 -3.91 -6.44
N GLY A 85 11.79 -3.23 -6.81
CA GLY A 85 11.74 -1.96 -7.53
C GLY A 85 11.12 -2.09 -8.93
N VAL A 86 11.51 -3.10 -9.70
CA VAL A 86 11.04 -3.25 -11.09
C VAL A 86 9.64 -3.85 -11.14
N VAL A 87 9.42 -4.99 -10.47
CA VAL A 87 8.17 -5.75 -10.59
C VAL A 87 7.10 -5.16 -9.70
N CYS A 88 7.36 -5.02 -8.40
CA CYS A 88 6.35 -4.57 -7.45
C CYS A 88 6.10 -3.05 -7.56
N THR A 89 7.15 -2.23 -7.62
CA THR A 89 6.99 -0.77 -7.63
C THR A 89 6.68 -0.23 -9.03
N VAL A 90 7.59 -0.37 -10.00
CA VAL A 90 7.37 0.20 -11.34
C VAL A 90 6.24 -0.52 -12.06
N GLY A 91 6.24 -1.86 -12.04
CA GLY A 91 5.17 -2.67 -12.62
C GLY A 91 3.81 -2.40 -11.96
N GLY A 92 3.73 -2.51 -10.63
CA GLY A 92 2.50 -2.29 -9.88
C GLY A 92 1.92 -0.88 -10.06
N HIS A 93 2.73 0.16 -9.90
CA HIS A 93 2.27 1.54 -10.09
C HIS A 93 1.84 1.83 -11.53
N THR A 94 2.57 1.32 -12.52
CA THR A 94 2.20 1.50 -13.93
C THR A 94 0.86 0.83 -14.23
N LEU A 95 0.62 -0.35 -13.69
CA LEU A 95 -0.63 -1.08 -13.85
C LEU A 95 -1.79 -0.36 -13.15
N LEU A 96 -1.56 0.19 -11.95
CA LEU A 96 -2.52 1.03 -11.24
C LEU A 96 -2.89 2.28 -12.05
N ILE A 97 -1.88 3.03 -12.52
CA ILE A 97 -2.10 4.26 -13.30
C ILE A 97 -2.82 3.93 -14.61
N ASN A 98 -2.43 2.87 -15.31
CA ASN A 98 -3.11 2.43 -16.53
C ASN A 98 -4.55 1.95 -16.26
N GLY A 99 -4.81 1.34 -15.11
CA GLY A 99 -6.17 0.97 -14.66
C GLY A 99 -7.07 2.20 -14.50
N LEU A 100 -6.55 3.32 -14.00
CA LEU A 100 -7.28 4.59 -13.89
C LEU A 100 -7.73 5.18 -15.24
N ARG A 101 -7.17 4.69 -16.37
CA ARG A 101 -7.64 5.05 -17.71
C ARG A 101 -9.01 4.45 -18.03
N HIS A 102 -9.30 3.25 -17.53
CA HIS A 102 -10.48 2.46 -17.85
C HIS A 102 -11.51 2.42 -16.72
N VAL A 103 -11.07 2.61 -15.47
CA VAL A 103 -11.91 2.49 -14.27
C VAL A 103 -12.00 3.84 -13.54
N ARG A 104 -13.18 4.18 -13.00
CA ARG A 104 -13.35 5.38 -12.14
C ARG A 104 -12.45 5.24 -10.91
N ALA A 105 -11.78 6.32 -10.50
CA ALA A 105 -10.91 6.32 -9.32
C ALA A 105 -11.60 5.77 -8.06
N GLN A 106 -12.90 6.03 -7.89
CA GLN A 106 -13.69 5.49 -6.77
C GLN A 106 -13.78 3.95 -6.78
N VAL A 107 -14.01 3.35 -7.96
CA VAL A 107 -14.09 1.88 -8.09
C VAL A 107 -12.71 1.25 -7.98
N ALA A 108 -11.67 1.91 -8.52
CA ALA A 108 -10.30 1.46 -8.39
C ALA A 108 -9.83 1.49 -6.92
N SER A 109 -10.06 2.58 -6.19
CA SER A 109 -9.74 2.68 -4.77
C SER A 109 -10.50 1.66 -3.93
N LEU A 110 -11.77 1.39 -4.22
CA LEU A 110 -12.54 0.36 -3.53
C LEU A 110 -11.98 -1.05 -3.77
N LEU A 111 -11.68 -1.38 -5.04
CA LEU A 111 -11.09 -2.67 -5.40
C LEU A 111 -9.75 -2.88 -4.70
N ILE A 112 -8.89 -1.85 -4.69
CA ILE A 112 -7.60 -1.91 -3.99
C ILE A 112 -7.85 -2.11 -2.49
N ALA A 113 -8.69 -1.30 -1.84
CA ALA A 113 -8.97 -1.41 -0.42
C ALA A 113 -9.53 -2.79 0.00
N GLY A 114 -10.29 -3.46 -0.87
CA GLY A 114 -10.83 -4.79 -0.63
C GLY A 114 -9.86 -5.94 -0.93
N LEU A 115 -9.10 -5.84 -2.02
CA LEU A 115 -8.22 -6.91 -2.49
C LEU A 115 -6.83 -6.86 -1.85
N GLU A 116 -6.33 -5.68 -1.51
CA GLU A 116 -5.03 -5.48 -0.86
C GLU A 116 -4.84 -6.35 0.39
N PRO A 117 -5.76 -6.36 1.38
CA PRO A 117 -5.61 -7.22 2.55
C PRO A 117 -5.63 -8.71 2.21
N VAL A 118 -6.37 -9.13 1.18
CA VAL A 118 -6.44 -10.54 0.74
C VAL A 118 -5.10 -10.96 0.15
N PHE A 119 -4.55 -10.16 -0.76
CA PHE A 119 -3.23 -10.42 -1.33
C PHE A 119 -2.14 -10.34 -0.27
N ALA A 120 -2.24 -9.42 0.70
CA ALA A 120 -1.30 -9.36 1.82
C ALA A 120 -1.28 -10.66 2.63
N ILE A 121 -2.45 -11.22 2.97
CA ILE A 121 -2.54 -12.51 3.69
C ILE A 121 -1.95 -13.66 2.86
N LEU A 122 -2.24 -13.69 1.55
CA LEU A 122 -1.70 -14.72 0.65
C LEU A 122 -0.17 -14.62 0.51
N PHE A 123 0.37 -13.41 0.39
CA PHE A 123 1.81 -13.17 0.34
C PHE A 123 2.48 -13.50 1.68
N ALA A 124 1.87 -13.17 2.81
CA ALA A 124 2.39 -13.56 4.13
C ALA A 124 2.50 -15.10 4.25
N LEU A 125 1.48 -15.83 3.79
CA LEU A 125 1.52 -17.29 3.77
C LEU A 125 2.61 -17.83 2.84
N PHE A 126 2.73 -17.32 1.61
CA PHE A 126 3.60 -17.93 0.60
C PHE A 126 5.05 -17.46 0.66
N LEU A 127 5.30 -16.17 0.93
CA LEU A 127 6.64 -15.58 0.99
C LEU A 127 7.25 -15.64 2.40
N LEU A 128 6.46 -15.39 3.44
CA LEU A 128 6.94 -15.38 4.83
C LEU A 128 6.75 -16.74 5.52
N GLY A 129 5.92 -17.63 4.97
CA GLY A 129 5.61 -18.93 5.58
C GLY A 129 4.72 -18.82 6.82
N GLU A 130 4.07 -17.66 7.03
CA GLU A 130 3.20 -17.44 8.17
C GLU A 130 1.84 -18.11 7.95
N VAL A 131 1.50 -19.10 8.79
CA VAL A 131 0.20 -19.77 8.71
C VAL A 131 -0.87 -18.82 9.26
N PRO A 132 -1.83 -18.35 8.44
CA PRO A 132 -2.84 -17.41 8.88
C PRO A 132 -3.75 -18.07 9.91
N SER A 133 -4.04 -17.34 10.98
CA SER A 133 -4.98 -17.79 12.00
C SER A 133 -6.40 -17.88 11.45
N LEU A 134 -7.27 -18.65 12.11
CA LEU A 134 -8.68 -18.74 11.73
C LEU A 134 -9.37 -17.35 11.78
N GLN A 135 -8.95 -16.48 12.70
CA GLN A 135 -9.46 -15.10 12.79
C GLN A 135 -9.05 -14.26 11.57
N THR A 136 -7.80 -14.41 11.10
CA THR A 136 -7.29 -13.75 9.89
C THR A 136 -8.07 -14.21 8.66
N LEU A 137 -8.36 -15.51 8.56
CA LEU A 137 -9.13 -16.07 7.46
C LEU A 137 -10.58 -15.54 7.45
N LEU A 138 -11.24 -15.51 8.61
CA LEU A 138 -12.60 -14.95 8.75
C LEU A 138 -12.64 -13.47 8.39
N GLY A 139 -11.64 -12.69 8.82
CA GLY A 139 -11.50 -11.29 8.43
C GLY A 139 -11.35 -11.13 6.92
N GLY A 140 -10.52 -11.95 6.28
CA GLY A 140 -10.36 -11.96 4.82
C GLY A 140 -11.66 -12.27 4.07
N VAL A 141 -12.41 -13.28 4.51
CA VAL A 141 -13.72 -13.62 3.94
C VAL A 141 -14.70 -12.45 4.06
N LEU A 142 -14.71 -11.75 5.20
CA LEU A 142 -15.59 -10.61 5.44
C LEU A 142 -15.26 -9.46 4.47
N ILE A 143 -13.97 -9.13 4.30
CA ILE A 143 -13.54 -8.06 3.37
C ILE A 143 -13.93 -8.39 1.93
N ILE A 144 -13.70 -9.62 1.48
CA ILE A 144 -14.10 -10.07 0.14
C ILE A 144 -15.61 -9.97 -0.04
N SER A 145 -16.37 -10.43 0.96
CA SER A 145 -17.84 -10.39 0.93
C SER A 145 -18.32 -8.95 0.75
N THR A 146 -17.86 -8.01 1.59
CA THR A 146 -18.23 -6.59 1.48
C THR A 146 -17.86 -6.00 0.12
N THR A 147 -16.67 -6.32 -0.39
CA THR A 147 -16.21 -5.82 -1.70
C THR A 147 -17.10 -6.31 -2.83
N VAL A 148 -17.43 -7.60 -2.85
CA VAL A 148 -18.32 -8.20 -3.86
C VAL A 148 -19.75 -7.66 -3.76
N PHE A 149 -20.25 -7.36 -2.56
CA PHE A 149 -21.58 -6.79 -2.37
C PHE A 149 -21.71 -5.32 -2.80
N ILE A 150 -20.67 -4.49 -2.59
CA ILE A 150 -20.72 -3.05 -2.93
C ILE A 150 -20.50 -2.79 -4.43
N ILE A 151 -19.69 -3.60 -5.12
CA ILE A 151 -19.41 -3.43 -6.55
C ILE A 151 -20.68 -3.38 -7.43
N PRO A 152 -21.68 -4.30 -7.29
CA PRO A 152 -22.89 -4.25 -8.09
C PRO A 152 -23.73 -3.00 -7.83
N GLU A 153 -23.72 -2.44 -6.61
CA GLU A 153 -24.48 -1.23 -6.28
C GLU A 153 -23.92 0.02 -7.01
N GLN A 154 -22.60 0.10 -7.16
CA GLN A 154 -21.91 1.15 -7.92
C GLN A 154 -22.02 0.98 -9.46
N ALA A 155 -22.26 -0.26 -9.92
CA ALA A 155 -22.48 -0.61 -11.32
C ALA A 155 -23.94 -0.43 -11.76
N VAL A 156 -24.90 -0.56 -10.83
CA VAL A 156 -26.35 -0.39 -11.08
C VAL A 156 -26.81 1.07 -10.92
N SER A 157 -26.10 1.90 -10.15
CA SER A 157 -26.35 3.35 -10.03
C SER A 157 -25.81 4.17 -11.23
N LYS A 158 -25.77 3.59 -12.43
CA LYS A 158 -25.55 4.35 -13.67
C LYS A 158 -26.14 3.68 -14.91
#